data_AF-A0AAW9HXJ3-F1
#
_entry.id   AF-A0AAW9HXJ3-F1
#
_cell.length_a   1.000
_cell.length_b   1.000
_cell.length_c   1.000
_cell.angle_alpha   90.00
_cell.angle_beta   90.00
_cell.angle_gamma   90.00
#
_symmetry.space_group_name_H-M   'P 1'
#
loop_
_entity.id
_entity.type
_entity.pdbx_description
1 polymer ?
#
loop_
_entity_poly.entity_id
_entity_poly.type
_entity_poly.pdbx_seq_one_letter_code
_entity_poly.pdbx_strand_id
1 'polypeptide(L)' 'MNKAYLGLGTNMGHREGYLRQACKTIQEHRKISILKISKIYETKAWGYTEQDDFLNICMEIETSLSSIELLEVCHTI' A
#
# COMPACT_ATOMS: atom_id res chain seq x y z
N MET A 1 18.51 1.13 9.75
CA MET A 1 17.20 1.54 9.19
C MET A 1 16.19 0.45 9.50
N ASN A 2 14.91 0.77 9.56
CA ASN A 2 13.84 -0.17 9.88
C ASN A 2 13.32 -0.81 8.59
N LYS A 3 13.08 -2.12 8.60
CA LYS A 3 12.38 -2.82 7.51
C LYS A 3 10.91 -2.99 7.89
N ALA A 4 10.02 -2.65 6.98
CA ALA A 4 8.57 -2.82 7.17
C ALA A 4 7.92 -3.39 5.89
N TYR A 5 6.75 -4.00 6.08
CA TYR A 5 5.93 -4.51 5.00
C TYR A 5 4.56 -3.84 5.06
N LEU A 6 4.17 -3.18 3.97
CA LEU A 6 2.89 -2.48 3.86
C LEU A 6 1.97 -3.26 2.92
N GLY A 7 0.76 -3.56 3.40
CA GLY A 7 -0.32 -4.07 2.57
C GLY A 7 -1.14 -2.91 2.00
N LEU A 8 -1.37 -2.92 0.70
CA LEU A 8 -2.25 -1.96 0.03
C LEU A 8 -3.39 -2.72 -0.64
N GLY A 9 -4.61 -2.22 -0.49
CA GLY A 9 -5.83 -2.82 -1.02
C GLY A 9 -6.81 -1.77 -1.53
N THR A 10 -7.45 -2.04 -2.66
CA THR A 10 -8.52 -1.19 -3.20
C THR A 10 -9.52 -2.00 -4.01
N ASN A 11 -10.80 -1.69 -3.82
CA ASN A 11 -11.90 -2.36 -4.51
C ASN A 11 -12.94 -1.39 -5.06
N MET A 12 -12.60 -0.10 -5.20
CA MET A 12 -13.52 0.90 -5.72
C MET A 12 -12.88 1.69 -6.84
N GLY A 13 -13.67 2.09 -7.84
CA GLY A 13 -13.24 2.99 -8.91
C GLY A 13 -12.03 2.48 -9.70
N HIS A 14 -11.05 3.37 -9.95
CA HIS A 14 -9.86 3.08 -10.74
C HIS A 14 -8.79 2.31 -9.95
N ARG A 15 -9.13 1.09 -9.50
CA ARG A 15 -8.34 0.23 -8.59
C ARG A 15 -6.83 0.19 -8.91
N GLU A 16 -6.44 -0.16 -10.14
CA GLU A 16 -5.02 -0.17 -10.54
C GLU A 16 -4.37 1.22 -10.48
N GLY A 17 -5.12 2.26 -10.87
CA GLY A 17 -4.66 3.64 -10.82
C GLY A 17 -4.38 4.09 -9.39
N TYR A 18 -5.26 3.72 -8.44
CA TYR A 18 -5.08 4.00 -7.03
C TYR A 18 -3.87 3.28 -6.44
N LEU A 19 -3.65 2.00 -6.77
CA LEU A 19 -2.45 1.28 -6.33
C LEU A 19 -1.17 1.95 -6.87
N ARG A 20 -1.15 2.33 -8.16
CA ARG A 20 0.00 3.02 -8.76
C ARG A 20 0.26 4.38 -8.12
N GLN A 21 -0.80 5.14 -7.88
CA GLN A 21 -0.70 6.45 -7.23
C GLN A 21 -0.16 6.32 -5.80
N ALA A 22 -0.69 5.38 -5.00
CA ALA A 22 -0.20 5.13 -3.66
C ALA A 22 1.28 4.72 -3.65
N CYS A 23 1.69 3.82 -4.55
CA CYS A 23 3.11 3.45 -4.69
C CYS A 23 4.00 4.66 -5.03
N LYS A 24 3.53 5.52 -5.94
CA LYS A 24 4.24 6.75 -6.32
C LYS A 24 4.36 7.72 -5.14
N THR A 25 3.28 7.96 -4.42
CA THR A 25 3.27 8.86 -3.25
C THR A 25 4.23 8.34 -2.16
N ILE A 26 4.25 7.03 -1.90
CA ILE A 26 5.20 6.42 -0.93
C ILE A 26 6.64 6.60 -1.40
N GLN A 27 6.91 6.38 -2.69
CA GLN A 27 8.24 6.49 -3.29
C GLN A 27 8.80 7.92 -3.23
N GLU A 28 7.94 8.95 -3.25
CA GLU A 28 8.32 10.36 -3.15
C GLU A 28 8.69 10.78 -1.71
N HIS A 29 8.36 9.98 -0.70
CA HIS A 29 8.65 10.31 0.69
C HIS A 29 10.13 10.09 1.03
N ARG A 30 10.88 11.17 1.25
CA ARG A 30 12.35 11.19 1.47
C ARG A 30 12.92 10.23 2.52
N LYS A 31 12.11 9.76 3.47
CA LYS A 31 12.53 8.83 4.54
C LYS A 31 12.18 7.37 4.25
N ILE A 32 11.56 7.07 3.11
CA ILE A 32 11.09 5.73 2.73
C ILE A 32 11.73 5.35 1.39
N SER A 33 12.27 4.13 1.33
CA SER A 33 12.76 3.50 0.11
C SER A 33 11.98 2.23 -0.14
N ILE A 34 11.34 2.12 -1.32
CA ILE A 34 10.70 0.88 -1.74
C ILE A 34 11.77 -0.08 -2.22
N LEU A 35 11.84 -1.26 -1.61
CA LEU A 35 12.78 -2.31 -1.99
C LEU A 35 12.16 -3.28 -2.99
N LYS A 36 10.91 -3.69 -2.74
CA LYS A 36 10.17 -4.62 -3.60
C LYS A 36 8.68 -4.36 -3.54
N ILE A 37 7.99 -4.69 -4.62
CA ILE A 37 6.54 -4.72 -4.70
C ILE A 37 6.14 -6.12 -5.19
N SER A 38 5.13 -6.72 -4.57
CA SER A 38 4.58 -8.00 -5.01
C SER A 38 3.88 -7.88 -6.37
N LYS A 39 3.42 -9.02 -6.89
CA LYS A 39 2.39 -9.01 -7.93
C LYS A 39 1.08 -8.43 -7.37
N ILE A 40 0.21 -7.98 -8.26
CA ILE A 40 -1.18 -7.65 -7.93
C ILE A 40 -1.96 -8.96 -7.79
N TYR A 41 -2.74 -9.06 -6.72
CA TYR A 41 -3.64 -10.18 -6.46
C TYR A 41 -5.07 -9.68 -6.37
N GLU A 42 -5.97 -10.28 -7.15
CA GLU A 42 -7.41 -10.03 -7.01
C GLU A 42 -8.02 -11.03 -6.03
N THR A 43 -8.71 -10.54 -5.00
CA THR A 43 -9.31 -11.38 -3.96
C THR A 43 -10.75 -10.96 -3.67
N LYS A 44 -11.59 -11.93 -3.32
CA LYS A 44 -12.97 -11.65 -2.89
C LYS A 44 -12.99 -10.73 -1.68
N ALA A 45 -13.97 -9.83 -1.65
CA ALA A 45 -14.26 -9.04 -0.47
C ALA A 45 -14.69 -9.94 0.69
N TRP A 46 -14.26 -9.59 1.91
CA TRP A 46 -14.61 -10.33 3.12
C TRP A 46 -15.65 -9.56 3.94
N GLY A 47 -16.64 -10.27 4.50
CA GLY A 47 -17.74 -9.68 5.24
C GLY A 47 -18.89 -9.24 4.33
N TYR A 48 -18.81 -8.03 3.77
CA TYR A 48 -19.82 -7.51 2.84
C TYR A 48 -19.44 -7.93 1.41
N THR A 49 -20.23 -8.80 0.78
CA THR A 49 -19.86 -9.41 -0.52
C THR A 49 -20.54 -8.77 -1.73
N GLU A 50 -21.47 -7.84 -1.53
CA GLU A 50 -22.07 -7.03 -2.61
C GLU A 50 -21.19 -5.83 -2.97
N GLN A 51 -19.90 -6.09 -3.18
CA GLN A 51 -18.91 -5.10 -3.62
C GLN A 51 -17.90 -5.77 -4.55
N ASP A 52 -17.18 -4.96 -5.31
CA ASP A 52 -16.16 -5.47 -6.22
C ASP A 52 -15.03 -6.19 -5.47
N ASP A 53 -14.34 -7.07 -6.19
CA ASP A 53 -13.15 -7.75 -5.71
C ASP A 53 -12.02 -6.73 -5.43
N PHE A 54 -11.20 -7.03 -4.42
CA PHE A 54 -10.05 -6.20 -4.07
C PHE A 54 -8.85 -6.51 -4.96
N LEU A 55 -8.17 -5.48 -5.43
CA LEU A 55 -6.77 -5.59 -5.84
C LEU A 55 -5.87 -5.34 -4.63
N ASN A 56 -4.97 -6.28 -4.35
CA ASN A 56 -4.03 -6.23 -3.24
C ASN A 56 -2.58 -6.35 -3.71
N ILE A 57 -1.69 -5.63 -3.03
CA ILE A 57 -0.23 -5.78 -3.13
C ILE A 57 0.40 -5.72 -1.74
N CYS A 58 1.62 -6.24 -1.63
CA CYS A 58 2.50 -6.03 -0.50
C CYS A 58 3.78 -5.33 -0.96
N MET A 59 4.25 -4.36 -0.16
CA MET A 59 5.43 -3.58 -0.41
C MET A 59 6.46 -3.82 0.69
N GLU A 60 7.67 -4.22 0.31
CA GLU A 60 8.83 -4.24 1.21
C GLU A 60 9.48 -2.87 1.17
N ILE A 61 9.61 -2.21 2.32
CA ILE A 61 10.24 -0.89 2.44
C ILE A 61 11.37 -0.89 3.46
N GLU A 62 12.32 0.01 3.24
CA GLU A 62 13.26 0.46 4.25
C GLU A 62 12.97 1.91 4.63
N THR A 63 12.97 2.22 5.91
CA THR A 63 12.63 3.56 6.40
C THR A 63 13.41 3.95 7.64
N SER A 64 13.63 5.25 7.83
CA SER A 64 14.16 5.80 9.08
C SER A 64 13.05 6.23 10.06
N LEU A 65 11.78 6.04 9.70
CA LEU A 65 10.62 6.37 10.52
C LEU A 65 10.44 5.33 11.64
N SER A 66 9.97 5.78 12.80
CA SER A 66 9.35 4.92 13.80
C SER A 66 8.02 4.35 13.29
N SER A 67 7.48 3.33 13.98
CA SER A 67 6.22 2.70 13.59
C SER A 67 5.03 3.69 13.58
N ILE A 68 4.99 4.63 14.53
CA ILE A 68 3.92 5.64 14.61
C ILE A 68 4.07 6.68 13.50
N GLU A 69 5.27 7.20 13.25
CA GLU A 69 5.46 8.14 12.14
C GLU A 69 5.16 7.49 10.78
N LEU A 70 5.48 6.19 10.61
CA LEU A 70 5.13 5.45 9.40
C LEU A 70 3.61 5.34 9.22
N LEU A 71 2.88 5.06 10.31
CA LEU A 71 1.41 5.04 10.30
C LEU A 71 0.83 6.40 9.93
N GLU A 72 1.37 7.49 10.48
CA GLU A 72 0.96 8.85 10.15
C GLU A 72 1.14 9.15 8.66
N VAL A 73 2.30 8.78 8.10
CA VAL A 73 2.54 8.91 6.65
C VAL A 73 1.50 8.11 5.85
N CYS A 74 1.24 6.86 6.23
CA CYS A 74 0.24 6.01 5.57
C CYS A 74 -1.17 6.64 5.54
N HIS A 75 -1.57 7.36 6.58
CA HIS A 75 -2.88 8.02 6.64
C HIS A 75 -2.98 9.30 5.79
N THR A 76 -1.86 9.81 5.26
CA THR A 76 -1.85 11.01 4.39
C THR A 76 -1.91 10.69 2.89
N ILE A 77 -1.85 9.40 2.55
CA ILE A 77 -1.88 8.88 1.17
C ILE A 77 -3.32 8.62 0.74
#